data_AF-S7X5L5-F1
#
_entry.id   AF-S7X5L5-F1
#
_cell.length_a   1.000
_cell.length_b   1.000
_cell.length_c   1.000
_cell.angle_alpha   90.00
_cell.angle_beta   90.00
_cell.angle_gamma   90.00
#
_symmetry.space_group_name_H-M   'P 1'
#
loop_
_entity.id
_entity.type
_entity.pdbx_description
1 polymer ?
#
loop_
_entity_poly.entity_id
_entity_poly.type
_entity_poly.pdbx_seq_one_letter_code
_entity_poly.pdbx_strand_id
1 'polypeptide(L)'
;MTIKQIIRLLWKNKYWIFLTPIFVAVGVFLLTQNLPRQYESSTLVFTNPTSDRGASDGGVTRMDFYTSNNLFDNLTLIVKSRKTITEASLKLLAKHMALPEQNDEVLCYDAYIDLKTHFPPPLWGQLAVTNDEEKTLENIVKNLGEDENSPIEYLLREHEYYSVNNIINKLSVSRKFSSDMMEIKYSSDDAGICYYTLKMIAESFMNGYSKMKELENTNTIAYFQNQLTIAQTKLRDAEEILKGFMSDNRILNYYEQGKYLDIAKLEHDQDEERSRRLLSGTSFNLEQIEQMFENFDQRQVIIENISTLQQQIVSRNLKIQGLSVLNNQTTQIENIKKEVASLEKDIKELSDKLFKNSNSIQGVQRETILEQWLTLKISYEDQKQALDVMKTRKAYLLEKIDEFAPLGAELKKLEREVTVNEEQYLSILHGLNMAYLQKYDLEMAASQKLIDKPFYPKTPMASKRMMLVIGGMLGTGGLVLTGVLLSFFLIQQSNPASVPPN
;
A
#
# COMPACT_ATOMS: atom_id res chain seq x y z
N MET A 1 -32.99 67.12 33.59
CA MET A 1 -34.28 66.55 34.03
C MET A 1 -34.18 66.17 35.49
N THR A 2 -35.09 66.61 36.36
CA THR A 2 -35.24 66.01 37.69
C THR A 2 -36.11 64.75 37.60
N ILE A 3 -35.88 63.75 38.47
CA ILE A 3 -36.64 62.48 38.49
C ILE A 3 -38.16 62.75 38.55
N LYS A 4 -38.57 63.80 39.28
CA LYS A 4 -39.97 64.25 39.38
C LYS A 4 -40.57 64.69 38.02
N GLN A 5 -39.77 65.31 37.14
CA GLN A 5 -40.21 65.74 35.80
C GLN A 5 -40.42 64.55 34.85
N ILE A 6 -39.52 63.56 34.91
CA ILE A 6 -39.64 62.32 34.12
C ILE A 6 -40.89 61.55 34.51
N ILE A 7 -41.11 61.36 35.82
CA ILE A 7 -42.31 60.67 36.32
C ILE A 7 -43.58 61.41 35.87
N ARG A 8 -43.60 62.75 35.97
CA ARG A 8 -44.76 63.56 35.55
C ARG A 8 -45.01 63.47 34.03
N LEU A 9 -43.95 63.44 33.22
CA LEU A 9 -44.05 63.28 31.77
C LEU A 9 -44.60 61.91 31.38
N LEU A 10 -44.07 60.84 31.99
CA LEU A 10 -44.57 59.48 31.78
C LEU A 10 -46.02 59.35 32.20
N TRP A 11 -46.42 59.99 33.31
CA TRP A 11 -47.81 60.01 33.77
C TRP A 11 -48.74 60.80 32.85
N LYS A 12 -48.26 61.92 32.27
CA LYS A 12 -49.03 62.72 31.32
C LYS A 12 -49.30 61.95 30.02
N ASN A 13 -48.32 61.19 29.55
CA ASN A 13 -48.40 60.43 28.29
C ASN A 13 -48.70 58.94 28.50
N LYS A 14 -49.18 58.54 29.69
CA LYS A 14 -49.39 57.14 30.08
C LYS A 14 -50.26 56.35 29.09
N TYR A 15 -51.29 57.00 28.52
CA TYR A 15 -52.17 56.34 27.55
C TYR A 15 -51.43 56.01 26.26
N TRP A 16 -50.62 56.92 25.71
CA TRP A 16 -49.83 56.63 24.51
C TRP A 16 -48.76 55.57 24.74
N ILE A 17 -48.11 55.61 25.91
CA ILE A 17 -47.03 54.69 26.27
C ILE A 17 -47.54 53.25 26.46
N PHE A 18 -48.72 53.06 27.04
CA PHE A 18 -49.27 51.72 27.28
C PHE A 18 -50.20 51.23 26.18
N LEU A 19 -51.03 52.10 25.60
CA LEU A 19 -52.07 51.69 24.66
C LEU A 19 -51.49 51.38 23.27
N THR A 20 -50.47 52.13 22.82
CA THR A 20 -49.83 51.89 21.51
C THR A 20 -49.14 50.52 21.44
N PRO A 21 -48.33 50.10 22.43
CA PRO A 21 -47.72 48.76 22.40
C PRO A 21 -48.72 47.62 22.54
N ILE A 22 -49.79 47.82 23.31
CA ILE A 22 -50.89 46.85 23.41
C ILE A 22 -51.62 46.72 22.08
N PHE A 23 -51.90 47.84 21.41
CA PHE A 23 -52.54 47.82 20.09
C PHE A 23 -51.68 47.09 19.05
N VAL A 24 -50.37 47.33 19.05
CA VAL A 24 -49.43 46.60 18.18
C VAL A 24 -49.35 45.12 18.56
N ALA A 25 -49.33 44.78 19.85
CA ALA A 25 -49.35 43.39 20.30
C ALA A 25 -50.60 42.64 19.80
N VAL A 26 -51.78 43.28 19.88
CA VAL A 26 -53.03 42.74 19.33
C VAL A 26 -52.97 42.62 17.81
N GLY A 27 -52.44 43.63 17.11
CA GLY A 27 -52.26 43.59 15.66
C GLY A 27 -51.35 42.45 15.21
N VAL A 28 -50.19 42.31 15.85
CA VAL A 28 -49.26 41.19 15.61
C VAL A 28 -49.94 39.87 15.95
N PHE A 29 -50.69 39.77 17.06
CA PHE A 29 -51.43 38.57 17.42
C PHE A 29 -52.42 38.18 16.33
N LEU A 30 -53.22 39.10 15.80
CA LEU A 30 -54.19 38.83 14.73
C LEU A 30 -53.51 38.42 13.42
N LEU A 31 -52.47 39.14 12.99
CA LEU A 31 -51.74 38.85 11.75
C LEU A 31 -51.00 37.50 11.80
N THR A 32 -50.62 37.05 12.99
CA THR A 32 -49.91 35.78 13.19
C THR A 32 -50.84 34.59 13.47
N GLN A 33 -52.17 34.76 13.46
CA GLN A 33 -53.12 33.64 13.69
C GLN A 33 -53.05 32.57 12.60
N ASN A 34 -52.81 33.00 11.35
CA ASN A 34 -52.84 32.13 10.18
C ASN A 34 -51.44 31.70 9.72
N LEU A 35 -50.42 31.81 10.58
CA LEU A 35 -49.10 31.31 10.23
C LEU A 35 -49.15 29.78 10.12
N PRO A 36 -48.56 29.19 9.06
CA PRO A 36 -48.52 27.75 8.90
C PRO A 36 -47.80 27.14 10.10
N ARG A 37 -48.37 26.06 10.62
CA ARG A 37 -47.74 25.25 11.66
C ARG A 37 -46.50 24.61 11.05
N GLN A 38 -45.45 24.40 11.83
CA GLN A 38 -44.25 23.69 11.37
C GLN A 38 -44.11 22.40 12.16
N TYR A 39 -43.76 21.32 11.48
CA TYR A 39 -43.49 20.00 12.01
C TYR A 39 -42.04 19.65 11.72
N GLU A 40 -41.36 19.01 12.65
CA GLU A 40 -39.97 18.54 12.50
C GLU A 40 -39.94 17.03 12.70
N SER A 41 -39.29 16.33 11.78
CA SER A 41 -38.94 14.92 11.92
C SER A 41 -37.42 14.79 11.97
N SER A 42 -36.91 13.79 12.71
CA SER A 42 -35.49 13.48 12.75
C SER A 42 -35.22 11.98 12.66
N THR A 43 -34.04 11.64 12.13
CA THR A 43 -33.49 10.28 12.09
C THR A 43 -32.01 10.31 12.47
N LEU A 44 -31.54 9.20 13.05
CA LEU A 44 -30.15 9.01 13.44
C LEU A 44 -29.50 7.95 12.56
N VAL A 45 -28.37 8.31 11.97
CA VAL A 45 -27.56 7.43 11.13
C VAL A 45 -26.23 7.18 11.81
N PHE A 46 -25.84 5.91 11.94
CA PHE A 46 -24.50 5.53 12.39
C PHE A 46 -23.51 5.66 11.23
N THR A 47 -22.43 6.41 11.42
CA THR A 47 -21.49 6.71 10.33
C THR A 47 -20.17 5.95 10.41
N ASN A 48 -19.98 5.13 11.45
CA ASN A 48 -18.76 4.35 11.77
C ASN A 48 -17.46 4.87 11.11
N PRO A 49 -16.79 5.89 11.68
CA PRO A 49 -15.63 6.53 11.08
C PRO A 49 -14.38 5.63 11.01
N THR A 50 -14.41 4.42 11.59
CA THR A 50 -13.27 3.49 11.56
C THR A 50 -13.19 2.64 10.29
N SER A 51 -14.28 2.56 9.52
CA SER A 51 -14.36 1.73 8.29
C SER A 51 -13.53 2.25 7.11
N ASP A 52 -13.10 3.51 7.15
CA ASP A 52 -12.32 4.16 6.07
C ASP A 52 -10.80 4.03 6.23
N ARG A 53 -10.34 3.20 7.18
CA ARG A 53 -8.91 2.85 7.26
C ARG A 53 -8.59 1.79 6.21
N GLY A 54 -8.11 2.25 5.05
CA GLY A 54 -7.16 1.50 4.22
C GLY A 54 -6.16 0.78 5.13
N ALA A 55 -5.88 -0.50 4.86
CA ALA A 55 -4.95 -1.30 5.65
C ALA A 55 -3.59 -0.59 5.80
N SER A 56 -3.45 0.20 6.86
CA SER A 56 -2.22 0.89 7.21
C SER A 56 -1.53 0.04 8.26
N ASP A 57 -0.50 -0.65 7.79
CA ASP A 57 0.66 -1.18 8.51
C ASP A 57 0.64 -0.92 10.02
N GLY A 58 0.24 -1.94 10.80
CA GLY A 58 0.65 -2.28 12.18
C GLY A 58 0.68 -1.21 13.29
N GLY A 59 0.38 0.05 12.99
CA GLY A 59 0.58 1.19 13.85
C GLY A 59 -0.75 1.69 14.38
N VAL A 60 -0.84 1.81 15.70
CA VAL A 60 -1.95 2.47 16.39
C VAL A 60 -1.95 3.95 15.98
N THR A 61 -2.61 4.27 14.87
CA THR A 61 -2.91 5.66 14.50
C THR A 61 -3.89 6.20 15.53
N ARG A 62 -3.37 7.06 16.41
CA ARG A 62 -4.19 7.93 17.25
C ARG A 62 -5.26 8.58 16.38
N MET A 63 -6.49 8.54 16.89
CA MET A 63 -7.68 9.09 16.27
C MET A 63 -7.52 10.61 16.11
N ASP A 64 -7.08 11.06 14.93
CA ASP A 64 -7.02 12.48 14.62
C ASP A 64 -8.44 13.02 14.46
N PHE A 65 -8.84 13.92 15.36
CA PHE A 65 -10.13 14.62 15.36
C PHE A 65 -10.48 15.24 14.00
N TYR A 66 -9.46 15.63 13.21
CA TYR A 66 -9.57 16.16 11.86
C TYR A 66 -10.15 15.15 10.85
N THR A 67 -9.74 13.89 10.90
CA THR A 67 -10.21 12.85 9.97
C THR A 67 -11.70 12.55 10.19
N SER A 68 -12.16 12.60 11.44
CA SER A 68 -13.58 12.43 11.78
C SER A 68 -14.44 13.56 11.22
N ASN A 69 -14.00 14.82 11.34
CA ASN A 69 -14.76 15.96 10.83
C ASN A 69 -14.89 15.93 9.30
N ASN A 70 -13.81 15.59 8.58
CA ASN A 70 -13.85 15.48 7.12
C ASN A 70 -14.85 14.41 6.64
N LEU A 71 -14.98 13.28 7.35
CA LEU A 71 -15.98 12.26 7.05
C LEU A 71 -17.40 12.80 7.23
N PHE A 72 -17.68 13.51 8.33
CA PHE A 72 -19.00 14.11 8.55
C PHE A 72 -19.35 15.17 7.49
N ASP A 73 -18.39 15.97 7.06
CA ASP A 73 -18.58 16.94 5.99
C ASP A 73 -18.89 16.25 4.65
N ASN A 74 -18.16 15.19 4.31
CA ASN A 74 -18.42 14.38 3.12
C ASN A 74 -19.81 13.74 3.15
N LEU A 75 -20.20 13.12 4.27
CA LEU A 75 -21.52 12.52 4.42
C LEU A 75 -22.62 13.59 4.34
N THR A 76 -22.39 14.77 4.93
CA THR A 76 -23.30 15.91 4.83
C THR A 76 -23.49 16.35 3.38
N LEU A 77 -22.40 16.43 2.60
CA LEU A 77 -22.45 16.74 1.17
C LEU A 77 -23.23 15.69 0.38
N ILE A 78 -23.08 14.39 0.71
CA ILE A 78 -23.82 13.31 0.04
C ILE A 78 -25.32 13.40 0.37
N VAL A 79 -25.68 13.59 1.65
CA VAL A 79 -27.08 13.77 2.07
C VAL A 79 -27.71 14.99 1.38
N LYS A 80 -26.99 16.12 1.33
CA LYS A 80 -27.47 17.36 0.69
C LYS A 80 -27.24 17.42 -0.82
N SER A 81 -26.70 16.36 -1.43
CA SER A 81 -26.40 16.39 -2.86
C SER A 81 -27.68 16.48 -3.68
N ARG A 82 -27.61 17.21 -4.81
CA ARG A 82 -28.74 17.33 -5.75
C ARG A 82 -29.26 15.95 -6.16
N LYS A 83 -28.37 14.97 -6.35
CA LYS A 83 -28.74 13.59 -6.71
C LYS A 83 -29.61 12.94 -5.64
N THR A 84 -29.15 12.89 -4.39
CA THR A 84 -29.89 12.28 -3.27
C THR A 84 -31.26 12.92 -3.09
N ILE A 85 -31.32 14.25 -3.12
CA ILE A 85 -32.56 14.99 -2.93
C ILE A 85 -33.52 14.84 -4.12
N THR A 86 -33.01 14.81 -5.36
CA THR A 86 -33.84 14.57 -6.54
C THR A 86 -34.44 13.17 -6.50
N GLU A 87 -33.64 12.14 -6.20
CA GLU A 87 -34.14 10.77 -6.05
C GLU A 87 -35.20 10.67 -4.94
N ALA A 88 -34.98 11.32 -3.80
CA ALA A 88 -35.93 11.35 -2.71
C ALA A 88 -37.23 12.09 -3.08
N SER A 89 -37.11 13.23 -3.78
CA SER A 89 -38.25 14.03 -4.22
C SER A 89 -39.10 13.28 -5.25
N LEU A 90 -38.48 12.57 -6.20
CA LEU A 90 -39.19 11.74 -7.17
C LEU A 90 -39.93 10.58 -6.51
N LYS A 91 -39.32 9.91 -5.51
CA LYS A 91 -39.99 8.86 -4.72
C LYS A 91 -41.15 9.41 -3.90
N LEU A 92 -40.98 10.60 -3.31
CA LEU A 92 -42.04 11.29 -2.58
C LEU A 92 -43.22 11.63 -3.50
N LEU A 93 -42.92 12.19 -4.68
CA LEU A 93 -43.91 12.49 -5.71
C LEU A 93 -44.65 11.22 -6.16
N ALA A 94 -43.91 10.15 -6.45
CA ALA A 94 -44.49 8.86 -6.82
C ALA A 94 -45.43 8.33 -5.74
N LYS A 95 -45.03 8.42 -4.46
CA LYS A 95 -45.85 8.03 -3.32
C LYS A 95 -47.15 8.82 -3.25
N HIS A 96 -47.09 10.14 -3.43
CA HIS A 96 -48.27 10.99 -3.36
C HIS A 96 -49.20 10.80 -4.57
N MET A 97 -48.65 10.56 -5.76
CA MET A 97 -49.42 10.29 -6.98
C MET A 97 -50.08 8.90 -6.96
N ALA A 98 -49.44 7.89 -6.35
CA ALA A 98 -49.96 6.52 -6.26
C ALA A 98 -51.10 6.35 -5.24
N LEU A 99 -51.46 7.39 -4.48
CA LEU A 99 -52.54 7.35 -3.49
C LEU A 99 -53.89 7.03 -4.17
N PRO A 100 -54.62 5.99 -3.70
CA PRO A 100 -55.95 5.67 -4.24
C PRO A 100 -56.97 6.77 -3.94
N GLU A 101 -56.90 7.31 -2.71
CA GLU A 101 -57.75 8.38 -2.20
C GLU A 101 -56.91 9.32 -1.33
N GLN A 102 -57.44 10.50 -1.04
CA GLN A 102 -56.77 11.47 -0.18
C GLN A 102 -56.61 10.90 1.24
N ASN A 103 -55.41 11.01 1.81
CA ASN A 103 -55.08 10.53 3.14
C ASN A 103 -54.23 11.56 3.89
N ASP A 104 -54.80 12.19 4.93
CA ASP A 104 -54.15 13.21 5.74
C ASP A 104 -52.89 12.73 6.49
N GLU A 105 -52.70 11.41 6.68
CA GLU A 105 -51.46 10.87 7.26
C GLU A 105 -50.30 10.84 6.26
N VAL A 106 -50.58 10.94 4.96
CA VAL A 106 -49.57 10.92 3.90
C VAL A 106 -49.40 12.31 3.29
N LEU A 107 -50.52 12.94 2.93
CA LEU A 107 -50.56 14.26 2.32
C LEU A 107 -51.88 14.94 2.72
N CYS A 108 -51.81 16.10 3.38
CA CYS A 108 -53.01 16.85 3.71
C CYS A 108 -53.81 17.20 2.46
N TYR A 109 -55.12 17.40 2.66
CA TYR A 109 -56.04 17.72 1.58
C TYR A 109 -55.58 18.91 0.71
N ASP A 110 -55.12 20.01 1.33
CA ASP A 110 -54.70 21.21 0.60
C ASP A 110 -53.50 20.93 -0.32
N ALA A 111 -52.49 20.23 0.19
CA ALA A 111 -51.31 19.84 -0.60
C ALA A 111 -51.63 18.81 -1.69
N TYR A 112 -52.62 17.93 -1.46
CA TYR A 112 -53.09 16.98 -2.47
C TYR A 112 -53.80 17.66 -3.64
N ILE A 113 -54.64 18.67 -3.35
CA ILE A 113 -55.29 19.46 -4.39
C ILE A 113 -54.27 20.29 -5.15
N ASP A 114 -53.35 20.96 -4.46
CA ASP A 114 -52.27 21.75 -5.06
C ASP A 114 -51.45 20.89 -6.05
N LEU A 115 -51.02 19.70 -5.62
CA LEU A 115 -50.32 18.75 -6.47
C LEU A 115 -51.10 18.42 -7.75
N LYS A 116 -52.40 18.14 -7.64
CA LYS A 116 -53.24 17.82 -8.81
C LYS A 116 -53.38 18.98 -9.79
N THR A 117 -53.31 20.24 -9.33
CA THR A 117 -53.44 21.39 -10.23
C THR A 117 -52.30 21.49 -11.24
N HIS A 118 -51.14 20.91 -10.92
CA HIS A 118 -49.97 20.91 -11.79
C HIS A 118 -50.05 19.89 -12.93
N PHE A 119 -50.99 18.93 -12.89
CA PHE A 119 -51.09 17.86 -13.89
C PHE A 119 -52.44 17.86 -14.59
N PRO A 120 -52.46 17.88 -15.94
CA PRO A 120 -53.67 17.58 -16.70
C PRO A 120 -54.19 16.15 -16.38
N PRO A 121 -55.52 15.93 -16.32
CA PRO A 121 -56.09 14.60 -16.08
C PRO A 121 -55.53 13.45 -16.94
N PRO A 122 -55.30 13.61 -18.27
CA PRO A 122 -54.72 12.53 -19.08
C PRO A 122 -53.28 12.21 -18.70
N LEU A 123 -52.49 13.20 -18.30
CA LEU A 123 -51.11 13.00 -17.87
C LEU A 123 -51.06 12.33 -16.49
N TRP A 124 -51.93 12.75 -15.56
CA TRP A 124 -52.06 12.10 -14.25
C TRP A 124 -52.35 10.60 -14.39
N GLY A 125 -53.31 10.22 -15.24
CA GLY A 125 -53.66 8.81 -15.46
C GLY A 125 -52.58 7.97 -16.16
N GLN A 126 -51.63 8.59 -16.85
CA GLN A 126 -50.47 7.90 -17.45
C GLN A 126 -49.35 7.69 -16.43
N LEU A 127 -49.17 8.66 -15.53
CA LEU A 127 -48.09 8.64 -14.53
C LEU A 127 -48.47 7.83 -13.30
N ALA A 128 -49.64 8.09 -12.72
CA ALA A 128 -50.08 7.54 -11.44
C ALA A 128 -50.68 6.13 -11.60
N VAL A 129 -50.01 5.13 -11.02
CA VAL A 129 -50.53 3.76 -10.87
C VAL A 129 -50.98 3.56 -9.43
N THR A 130 -52.28 3.38 -9.24
CA THR A 130 -52.89 3.27 -7.90
C THR A 130 -52.28 2.12 -7.10
N ASN A 131 -51.84 2.41 -5.86
CA ASN A 131 -51.18 1.48 -4.93
C ASN A 131 -49.86 0.86 -5.45
N ASP A 132 -49.26 1.40 -6.52
CA ASP A 132 -47.99 0.93 -7.07
C ASP A 132 -47.00 2.09 -7.20
N GLU A 133 -46.26 2.33 -6.10
CA GLU A 133 -45.27 3.41 -5.99
C GLU A 133 -44.09 3.22 -6.94
N GLU A 134 -43.67 1.96 -7.17
CA GLU A 134 -42.52 1.62 -8.01
C GLU A 134 -42.82 1.88 -9.49
N LYS A 135 -43.96 1.38 -10.01
CA LYS A 135 -44.35 1.67 -11.40
C LYS A 135 -44.64 3.16 -11.62
N THR A 136 -45.25 3.82 -10.63
CA THR A 136 -45.48 5.27 -10.69
C THR A 136 -44.14 6.02 -10.80
N LEU A 137 -43.13 5.62 -10.01
CA LEU A 137 -41.78 6.20 -10.09
C LEU A 137 -41.14 5.98 -11.45
N GLU A 138 -41.22 4.77 -12.01
CA GLU A 138 -40.70 4.46 -13.35
C GLU A 138 -41.32 5.37 -14.43
N ASN A 139 -42.64 5.55 -14.39
CA ASN A 139 -43.36 6.43 -15.32
C ASN A 139 -42.92 7.90 -15.17
N ILE A 140 -42.78 8.38 -13.94
CA ILE A 140 -42.31 9.75 -13.63
C ILE A 140 -40.90 9.96 -14.18
N VAL A 141 -39.97 9.04 -13.91
CA VAL A 141 -38.57 9.13 -14.37
C VAL A 141 -38.50 9.09 -15.90
N LYS A 142 -39.29 8.22 -16.53
CA LYS A 142 -39.37 8.15 -17.99
C LYS A 142 -39.90 9.46 -18.59
N ASN A 143 -40.99 10.00 -18.05
CA ASN A 143 -41.56 11.27 -18.53
C ASN A 143 -40.59 12.44 -18.37
N LEU A 144 -39.86 12.51 -17.25
CA LEU A 144 -38.83 13.53 -17.02
C LEU A 144 -37.68 13.46 -18.06
N GLY A 145 -37.37 12.26 -18.56
CA GLY A 145 -36.35 12.07 -19.59
C GLY A 145 -36.84 12.36 -21.03
N GLU A 146 -38.15 12.31 -21.27
CA GLU A 146 -38.75 12.54 -22.58
C GLU A 146 -39.12 14.02 -22.81
N ASP A 147 -39.48 14.75 -21.75
CA ASP A 147 -39.88 16.17 -21.82
C ASP A 147 -39.14 17.03 -20.79
N GLU A 148 -38.20 17.86 -21.29
CA GLU A 148 -37.39 18.78 -20.50
C GLU A 148 -38.22 19.87 -19.78
N ASN A 149 -39.44 20.17 -20.24
CA ASN A 149 -40.34 21.15 -19.62
C ASN A 149 -41.59 20.50 -19.00
N SER A 150 -41.48 19.22 -18.62
CA SER A 150 -42.58 18.50 -17.97
C SER A 150 -43.04 19.18 -16.67
N PRO A 151 -44.30 19.01 -16.24
CA PRO A 151 -44.76 19.46 -14.93
C PRO A 151 -43.90 18.93 -13.78
N ILE A 152 -43.32 17.74 -13.94
CA ILE A 152 -42.41 17.13 -12.96
C ILE A 152 -41.13 17.97 -12.82
N GLU A 153 -40.55 18.46 -13.92
CA GLU A 153 -39.39 19.37 -13.87
C GLU A 153 -39.72 20.64 -13.09
N TYR A 154 -40.88 21.25 -13.36
CA TYR A 154 -41.33 22.43 -12.63
C TYR A 154 -41.46 22.16 -11.12
N LEU A 155 -42.02 21.00 -10.74
CA LEU A 155 -42.12 20.60 -9.34
C LEU A 155 -40.75 20.45 -8.68
N LEU A 156 -39.78 19.84 -9.37
CA LEU A 156 -38.41 19.69 -8.87
C LEU A 156 -37.64 21.01 -8.79
N ARG A 157 -38.04 22.04 -9.54
CA ARG A 157 -37.38 23.34 -9.56
C ARG A 157 -37.98 24.32 -8.54
N GLU A 158 -39.30 24.51 -8.56
CA GLU A 158 -39.95 25.65 -7.88
C GLU A 158 -40.93 25.26 -6.76
N HIS A 159 -41.54 24.07 -6.81
CA HIS A 159 -42.63 23.73 -5.89
C HIS A 159 -42.20 23.67 -4.42
N GLU A 160 -43.10 24.02 -3.49
CA GLU A 160 -42.77 24.13 -2.06
C GLU A 160 -42.26 22.81 -1.46
N TYR A 161 -42.92 21.69 -1.77
CA TYR A 161 -42.62 20.36 -1.20
C TYR A 161 -41.66 19.48 -1.99
N TYR A 162 -41.57 19.64 -3.32
CA TYR A 162 -40.77 18.76 -4.19
C TYR A 162 -39.51 19.43 -4.74
N SER A 163 -39.40 20.75 -4.65
CA SER A 163 -38.22 21.44 -5.16
C SER A 163 -36.98 20.99 -4.43
N VAL A 164 -35.95 20.64 -5.19
CA VAL A 164 -34.66 20.23 -4.66
C VAL A 164 -34.06 21.33 -3.77
N ASN A 165 -34.16 22.58 -4.19
CA ASN A 165 -33.60 23.71 -3.45
C ASN A 165 -34.37 23.95 -2.14
N ASN A 166 -35.70 23.88 -2.17
CA ASN A 166 -36.53 24.05 -0.98
C ASN A 166 -36.28 22.95 0.05
N ILE A 167 -36.18 21.70 -0.41
CA ILE A 167 -35.87 20.55 0.45
C ILE A 167 -34.49 20.75 1.10
N ILE A 168 -33.45 21.10 0.34
CA ILE A 168 -32.09 21.34 0.86
C ILE A 168 -32.07 22.44 1.92
N ASN A 169 -32.81 23.53 1.69
CA ASN A 169 -32.88 24.67 2.62
C ASN A 169 -33.58 24.32 3.93
N LYS A 170 -34.61 23.46 3.88
CA LYS A 170 -35.35 22.97 5.05
C LYS A 170 -34.67 21.75 5.73
N LEU A 171 -33.59 21.21 5.14
CA LEU A 171 -32.85 20.05 5.63
C LEU A 171 -31.63 20.47 6.49
N SER A 172 -31.61 19.99 7.74
CA SER A 172 -30.49 20.16 8.66
C SER A 172 -29.76 18.84 8.84
N VAL A 173 -28.44 18.86 8.67
CA VAL A 173 -27.56 17.71 8.90
C VAL A 173 -26.51 18.15 9.89
N SER A 174 -26.38 17.42 11.00
CA SER A 174 -25.44 17.77 12.06
C SER A 174 -24.95 16.54 12.80
N ARG A 175 -23.75 16.60 13.35
CA ARG A 175 -23.24 15.56 14.25
C ARG A 175 -24.04 15.57 15.56
N LYS A 176 -24.48 14.39 16.02
CA LYS A 176 -25.15 14.26 17.32
C LYS A 176 -24.10 14.27 18.42
N PHE A 177 -23.91 15.41 19.10
CA PHE A 177 -22.87 15.59 20.13
C PHE A 177 -21.46 15.24 19.60
N SER A 178 -20.59 14.68 20.45
CA SER A 178 -19.26 14.17 20.09
C SER A 178 -19.27 12.69 19.70
N SER A 179 -20.38 12.19 19.12
CA SER A 179 -20.57 10.76 18.81
C SER A 179 -20.33 10.43 17.33
N ASP A 180 -20.31 9.15 16.99
CA ASP A 180 -20.23 8.64 15.61
C ASP A 180 -21.61 8.56 14.94
N MET A 181 -22.52 9.44 15.36
CA MET A 181 -23.88 9.51 14.86
C MET A 181 -24.13 10.85 14.18
N MET A 182 -24.80 10.77 13.03
CA MET A 182 -25.30 11.91 12.28
C MET A 182 -26.81 12.04 12.51
N GLU A 183 -27.24 13.24 12.88
CA GLU A 183 -28.66 13.59 12.99
C GLU A 183 -29.09 14.36 11.74
N ILE A 184 -30.08 13.81 11.05
CA ILE A 184 -30.72 14.43 9.90
C ILE A 184 -32.12 14.88 10.34
N LYS A 185 -32.42 16.17 10.14
CA LYS A 185 -33.72 16.76 10.47
C LYS A 185 -34.32 17.44 9.27
N TYR A 186 -35.62 17.31 9.11
CA TYR A 186 -36.39 18.00 8.09
C TYR A 186 -37.60 18.67 8.71
N SER A 187 -37.96 19.85 8.20
CA SER A 187 -39.11 20.61 8.67
C SER A 187 -40.05 20.97 7.53
N SER A 188 -41.34 20.70 7.72
CA SER A 188 -42.41 21.10 6.79
C SER A 188 -43.63 21.56 7.56
N ASP A 189 -44.54 22.22 6.88
CA ASP A 189 -45.87 22.61 7.38
C ASP A 189 -46.89 21.47 7.43
N ASP A 190 -46.66 20.39 6.67
CA ASP A 190 -47.41 19.15 6.67
C ASP A 190 -46.63 18.02 7.38
N ALA A 191 -47.30 17.27 8.25
CA ALA A 191 -46.70 16.19 9.03
C ALA A 191 -46.33 14.95 8.20
N GLY A 192 -47.17 14.60 7.22
CA GLY A 192 -46.96 13.48 6.29
C GLY A 192 -45.80 13.75 5.34
N ILE A 193 -45.78 14.93 4.71
CA ILE A 193 -44.67 15.39 3.87
C ILE A 193 -43.39 15.42 4.71
N CYS A 194 -43.43 15.96 5.93
CA CYS A 194 -42.26 16.02 6.79
C CYS A 194 -41.64 14.62 7.05
N TYR A 195 -42.47 13.63 7.41
CA TYR A 195 -42.06 12.26 7.65
C TYR A 195 -41.55 11.56 6.38
N TYR A 196 -42.34 11.58 5.30
CA TYR A 196 -42.03 10.84 4.08
C TYR A 196 -40.85 11.44 3.32
N THR A 197 -40.70 12.77 3.30
CA THR A 197 -39.52 13.42 2.72
C THR A 197 -38.26 12.95 3.42
N LEU A 198 -38.22 13.00 4.76
CA LEU A 198 -37.05 12.54 5.51
C LEU A 198 -36.77 11.05 5.31
N LYS A 199 -37.82 10.23 5.25
CA LYS A 199 -37.71 8.80 4.95
C LYS A 199 -37.07 8.55 3.57
N MET A 200 -37.57 9.20 2.53
CA MET A 200 -37.04 9.04 1.16
C MET A 200 -35.62 9.57 1.02
N ILE A 201 -35.27 10.66 1.72
CA ILE A 201 -33.90 11.19 1.78
C ILE A 201 -32.99 10.18 2.45
N ALA A 202 -33.38 9.63 3.60
CA ALA A 202 -32.57 8.65 4.33
C ALA A 202 -32.34 7.38 3.49
N GLU A 203 -33.38 6.84 2.85
CA GLU A 203 -33.27 5.65 2.00
C GLU A 203 -32.41 5.91 0.75
N SER A 204 -32.57 7.06 0.10
CA SER A 204 -31.79 7.41 -1.10
C SER A 204 -30.32 7.69 -0.74
N PHE A 205 -30.07 8.32 0.40
CA PHE A 205 -28.73 8.50 0.95
C PHE A 205 -28.04 7.16 1.22
N MET A 206 -28.70 6.23 1.93
CA MET A 206 -28.11 4.93 2.25
C MET A 206 -27.79 4.12 0.99
N ASN A 207 -28.69 4.12 -0.01
CA ASN A 207 -28.46 3.44 -1.28
C ASN A 207 -27.29 4.08 -2.06
N GLY A 208 -27.25 5.41 -2.15
CA GLY A 208 -26.16 6.14 -2.80
C GLY A 208 -24.81 5.92 -2.13
N TYR A 209 -24.77 5.96 -0.80
CA TYR A 209 -23.55 5.73 -0.01
C TYR A 209 -23.02 4.30 -0.17
N SER A 210 -23.89 3.29 -0.09
CA SER A 210 -23.51 1.88 -0.27
C SER A 210 -22.91 1.64 -1.65
N LYS A 211 -23.57 2.13 -2.72
CA LYS A 211 -23.07 2.00 -4.10
C LYS A 211 -21.71 2.68 -4.30
N MET A 212 -21.52 3.86 -3.71
CA MET A 212 -20.24 4.57 -3.77
C MET A 212 -19.13 3.75 -3.12
N LYS A 213 -19.37 3.18 -1.94
CA LYS A 213 -18.39 2.35 -1.22
C LYS A 213 -18.07 1.04 -1.96
N GLU A 214 -19.05 0.42 -2.60
CA GLU A 214 -18.82 -0.75 -3.48
C GLU A 214 -17.92 -0.42 -4.67
N LEU A 215 -18.12 0.76 -5.30
CA LEU A 215 -17.32 1.21 -6.45
C LEU A 215 -15.86 1.52 -6.07
N GLU A 216 -15.62 2.19 -4.92
CA GLU A 216 -14.27 2.46 -4.41
C GLU A 216 -13.47 1.16 -4.21
N ASN A 217 -14.11 0.13 -3.68
CA ASN A 217 -13.44 -1.13 -3.39
C ASN A 217 -13.19 -2.00 -4.63
N THR A 218 -14.16 -2.04 -5.56
CA THR A 218 -14.03 -2.83 -6.81
C THR A 218 -12.83 -2.36 -7.65
N ASN A 219 -12.60 -1.04 -7.74
CA ASN A 219 -11.46 -0.47 -8.45
C ASN A 219 -10.12 -0.84 -7.79
N THR A 220 -10.08 -0.90 -6.46
CA THR A 220 -8.88 -1.24 -5.69
C THR A 220 -8.49 -2.70 -5.89
N ILE A 221 -9.45 -3.63 -5.84
CA ILE A 221 -9.21 -5.06 -6.08
C ILE A 221 -8.68 -5.29 -7.51
N ALA A 222 -9.31 -4.68 -8.51
CA ALA A 222 -8.89 -4.82 -9.91
C ALA A 222 -7.45 -4.30 -10.14
N TYR A 223 -7.10 -3.18 -9.49
CA TYR A 223 -5.73 -2.65 -9.52
C TYR A 223 -4.73 -3.65 -8.95
N PHE A 224 -4.96 -4.17 -7.73
CA PHE A 224 -4.05 -5.13 -7.11
C PHE A 224 -3.96 -6.45 -7.89
N GLN A 225 -5.05 -6.95 -8.48
CA GLN A 225 -5.01 -8.13 -9.35
C GLN A 225 -4.10 -7.95 -10.57
N ASN A 226 -4.20 -6.78 -11.21
CA ASN A 226 -3.34 -6.46 -12.35
C ASN A 226 -1.87 -6.34 -11.92
N GLN A 227 -1.59 -5.59 -10.85
CA GLN A 227 -0.24 -5.45 -10.31
C GLN A 227 0.35 -6.80 -9.87
N LEU A 228 -0.46 -7.69 -9.30
CA LEU A 228 -0.02 -9.03 -8.89
C LEU A 228 0.44 -9.85 -10.10
N THR A 229 -0.30 -9.77 -11.21
CA THR A 229 0.06 -10.44 -12.47
C THR A 229 1.39 -9.92 -13.02
N ILE A 230 1.58 -8.60 -12.98
CA ILE A 230 2.83 -7.96 -13.42
C ILE A 230 4.00 -8.38 -12.51
N ALA A 231 3.82 -8.34 -11.19
CA ALA A 231 4.84 -8.71 -10.21
C ALA A 231 5.21 -10.20 -10.32
N GLN A 232 4.22 -11.08 -10.48
CA GLN A 232 4.43 -12.51 -10.70
C GLN A 232 5.25 -12.78 -11.96
N THR A 233 4.97 -12.06 -13.05
CA THR A 233 5.72 -12.20 -14.30
C THR A 233 7.17 -11.79 -14.10
N LYS A 234 7.42 -10.62 -13.47
CA LYS A 234 8.78 -10.15 -13.17
C LYS A 234 9.56 -11.10 -12.27
N LEU A 235 8.91 -11.63 -11.23
CA LEU A 235 9.53 -12.61 -10.32
C LEU A 235 9.96 -13.86 -11.10
N ARG A 236 9.06 -14.42 -11.90
CA ARG A 236 9.35 -15.59 -12.73
C ARG A 236 10.49 -15.32 -13.71
N ASP A 237 10.51 -14.17 -14.36
CA ASP A 237 11.55 -13.80 -15.31
C ASP A 237 12.92 -13.68 -14.60
N ALA A 238 12.96 -13.08 -13.40
CA ALA A 238 14.18 -13.00 -12.59
C ALA A 238 14.66 -14.38 -12.11
N GLU A 239 13.74 -15.26 -11.68
CA GLU A 239 14.04 -16.65 -11.32
C GLU A 239 14.60 -17.44 -12.51
N GLU A 240 14.04 -17.25 -13.71
CA GLU A 240 14.49 -17.91 -14.92
C GLU A 240 15.90 -17.44 -15.33
N ILE A 241 16.20 -16.14 -15.20
CA ILE A 241 17.54 -15.59 -15.42
C ILE A 241 18.54 -16.17 -14.41
N LEU A 242 18.20 -16.19 -13.11
CA LEU A 242 19.06 -16.78 -12.07
C LEU A 242 19.33 -18.26 -12.35
N LYS A 243 18.28 -19.02 -12.68
CA LYS A 243 18.39 -20.44 -13.02
C LYS A 243 19.23 -20.66 -14.27
N GLY A 244 19.07 -19.85 -15.30
CA GLY A 244 19.87 -19.87 -16.52
C GLY A 244 21.35 -19.65 -16.20
N PHE A 245 21.66 -18.58 -15.45
CA PHE A 245 23.02 -18.27 -15.01
C PHE A 245 23.64 -19.42 -14.21
N MET A 246 22.91 -20.03 -13.26
CA MET A 246 23.40 -21.17 -12.50
C MET A 246 23.67 -22.39 -13.39
N SER A 247 22.77 -22.69 -14.33
CA SER A 247 22.89 -23.83 -15.24
C SER A 247 24.07 -23.67 -16.20
N ASP A 248 24.18 -22.51 -16.85
CA ASP A 248 25.21 -22.21 -17.85
C ASP A 248 26.61 -22.26 -17.23
N ASN A 249 26.75 -21.79 -15.99
CA ASN A 249 28.01 -21.81 -15.23
C ASN A 249 28.20 -23.06 -14.36
N ARG A 250 27.26 -24.03 -14.41
CA ARG A 250 27.29 -25.28 -13.63
C ARG A 250 27.46 -25.05 -12.11
N ILE A 251 26.86 -23.96 -11.62
CA ILE A 251 26.88 -23.58 -10.22
C ILE A 251 25.76 -24.35 -9.52
N LEU A 252 26.15 -25.29 -8.65
CA LEU A 252 25.20 -25.97 -7.75
C LEU A 252 25.08 -25.19 -6.42
N ASN A 253 26.24 -24.88 -5.84
CA ASN A 253 26.35 -24.07 -4.64
C ASN A 253 27.66 -23.27 -4.73
N TYR A 254 27.53 -22.01 -5.12
CA TYR A 254 28.68 -21.14 -5.38
C TYR A 254 29.59 -20.99 -4.17
N TYR A 255 29.01 -20.74 -2.99
CA TYR A 255 29.76 -20.47 -1.77
C TYR A 255 30.53 -21.70 -1.27
N GLU A 256 29.92 -22.89 -1.36
CA GLU A 256 30.62 -24.14 -1.05
C GLU A 256 31.71 -24.44 -2.07
N GLN A 257 31.40 -24.37 -3.37
CA GLN A 257 32.38 -24.63 -4.44
C GLN A 257 33.59 -23.68 -4.34
N GLY A 258 33.37 -22.39 -4.08
CA GLY A 258 34.43 -21.41 -3.86
C GLY A 258 35.29 -21.76 -2.64
N LYS A 259 34.66 -22.12 -1.52
CA LYS A 259 35.37 -22.54 -0.31
C LYS A 259 36.21 -23.81 -0.55
N TYR A 260 35.70 -24.79 -1.28
CA TYR A 260 36.47 -25.98 -1.65
C TYR A 260 37.69 -25.63 -2.51
N LEU A 261 37.54 -24.69 -3.44
CA LEU A 261 38.62 -24.26 -4.32
C LEU A 261 39.71 -23.51 -3.55
N ASP A 262 39.33 -22.65 -2.60
CA ASP A 262 40.27 -21.97 -1.68
C ASP A 262 41.04 -22.98 -0.81
N ILE A 263 40.36 -23.98 -0.25
CA ILE A 263 41.00 -25.04 0.54
C ILE A 263 41.96 -25.85 -0.33
N ALA A 264 41.53 -26.27 -1.52
CA ALA A 264 42.37 -27.06 -2.44
C ALA A 264 43.63 -26.29 -2.87
N LYS A 265 43.53 -24.96 -3.08
CA LYS A 265 44.68 -24.11 -3.33
C LYS A 265 45.64 -24.07 -2.15
N LEU A 266 45.11 -23.86 -0.94
CA LEU A 266 45.92 -23.78 0.28
C LEU A 266 46.67 -25.09 0.54
N GLU A 267 45.99 -26.24 0.43
CA GLU A 267 46.59 -27.56 0.57
C GLU A 267 47.69 -27.78 -0.47
N HIS A 268 47.41 -27.43 -1.73
CA HIS A 268 48.38 -27.53 -2.81
C HIS A 268 49.62 -26.66 -2.58
N ASP A 269 49.45 -25.40 -2.15
CA ASP A 269 50.56 -24.48 -1.85
C ASP A 269 51.43 -25.02 -0.70
N GLN A 270 50.81 -25.61 0.34
CA GLN A 270 51.54 -26.24 1.45
C GLN A 270 52.34 -27.47 1.00
N ASP A 271 51.77 -28.30 0.15
CA ASP A 271 52.43 -29.49 -0.39
C ASP A 271 53.56 -29.11 -1.36
N GLU A 272 53.38 -28.08 -2.19
CA GLU A 272 54.43 -27.54 -3.06
C GLU A 272 55.62 -27.05 -2.22
N GLU A 273 55.38 -26.28 -1.16
CA GLU A 273 56.43 -25.78 -0.26
C GLU A 273 57.13 -26.89 0.51
N ARG A 274 56.41 -27.96 0.88
CA ARG A 274 57.01 -29.16 1.48
C ARG A 274 57.94 -29.85 0.48
N SER A 275 57.48 -30.08 -0.74
CA SER A 275 58.26 -30.70 -1.81
C SER A 275 59.49 -29.87 -2.19
N ARG A 276 59.35 -28.54 -2.26
CA ARG A 276 60.45 -27.61 -2.51
C ARG A 276 61.52 -27.69 -1.43
N ARG A 277 61.14 -27.74 -0.15
CA ARG A 277 62.08 -27.91 0.97
C ARG A 277 62.83 -29.24 0.92
N LEU A 278 62.12 -30.32 0.61
CA LEU A 278 62.73 -31.64 0.43
C LEU A 278 63.75 -31.63 -0.71
N LEU A 279 63.36 -31.08 -1.87
CA LEU A 279 64.25 -30.94 -3.03
C LEU A 279 65.50 -30.12 -2.70
N SER A 280 65.36 -28.99 -2.01
CA SER A 280 66.52 -28.19 -1.59
C SER A 280 67.45 -28.95 -0.66
N GLY A 281 66.90 -29.72 0.29
CA GLY A 281 67.70 -30.55 1.19
C GLY A 281 68.45 -31.68 0.46
N THR A 282 67.76 -32.39 -0.42
CA THR A 282 68.36 -33.42 -1.29
C THR A 282 69.40 -32.82 -2.24
N SER A 283 69.13 -31.64 -2.81
CA SER A 283 70.07 -30.90 -3.66
C SER A 283 71.34 -30.52 -2.92
N PHE A 284 71.24 -30.01 -1.69
CA PHE A 284 72.40 -29.67 -0.87
C PHE A 284 73.23 -30.91 -0.53
N ASN A 285 72.58 -31.99 -0.11
CA ASN A 285 73.28 -33.25 0.20
C ASN A 285 73.96 -33.84 -1.05
N LEU A 286 73.31 -33.75 -2.21
CA LEU A 286 73.87 -34.19 -3.49
C LEU A 286 75.11 -33.36 -3.86
N GLU A 287 75.03 -32.02 -3.75
CA GLU A 287 76.15 -31.11 -4.02
C GLU A 287 77.36 -31.41 -3.10
N GLN A 288 77.12 -31.68 -1.81
CA GLN A 288 78.17 -32.07 -0.86
C GLN A 288 78.89 -33.36 -1.28
N ILE A 289 78.14 -34.37 -1.75
CA ILE A 289 78.73 -35.62 -2.24
C ILE A 289 79.45 -35.40 -3.58
N GLU A 290 78.91 -34.55 -4.46
CA GLU A 290 79.53 -34.20 -5.74
C GLU A 290 80.88 -33.49 -5.58
N GLN A 291 81.01 -32.62 -4.58
CA GLN A 291 82.30 -31.99 -4.21
C GLN A 291 83.35 -33.01 -3.76
N MET A 292 82.94 -34.08 -3.08
CA MET A 292 83.87 -35.18 -2.73
C MET A 292 84.40 -35.91 -3.97
N PHE A 293 83.76 -35.73 -5.14
CA PHE A 293 84.19 -36.31 -6.41
C PHE A 293 85.14 -35.42 -7.26
N GLU A 294 85.41 -34.17 -6.88
CA GLU A 294 86.20 -33.21 -7.69
C GLU A 294 87.65 -33.66 -8.02
N ASN A 295 88.20 -34.62 -7.28
CA ASN A 295 89.57 -35.15 -7.47
C ASN A 295 89.64 -36.48 -8.26
N PHE A 296 88.57 -36.92 -8.94
CA PHE A 296 88.54 -38.20 -9.69
C PHE A 296 88.61 -38.00 -11.22
N ASP A 297 89.80 -37.65 -11.72
CA ASP A 297 90.10 -37.23 -13.11
C ASP A 297 89.78 -38.21 -14.27
N GLN A 298 89.16 -39.38 -14.04
CA GLN A 298 88.81 -40.33 -15.12
C GLN A 298 87.34 -40.81 -15.13
N ARG A 299 86.45 -40.24 -14.30
CA ARG A 299 85.07 -40.75 -14.14
C ARG A 299 83.96 -39.80 -14.57
N GLN A 300 84.28 -38.55 -14.89
CA GLN A 300 83.31 -37.53 -15.28
C GLN A 300 82.49 -37.92 -16.53
N VAL A 301 83.11 -38.55 -17.53
CA VAL A 301 82.41 -39.04 -18.73
C VAL A 301 81.42 -40.17 -18.43
N ILE A 302 81.74 -41.06 -17.48
CA ILE A 302 80.82 -42.15 -17.09
C ILE A 302 79.66 -41.58 -16.27
N ILE A 303 79.93 -40.62 -15.38
CA ILE A 303 78.90 -39.90 -14.60
C ILE A 303 77.96 -39.11 -15.52
N GLU A 304 78.50 -38.42 -16.52
CA GLU A 304 77.71 -37.69 -17.51
C GLU A 304 76.84 -38.65 -18.35
N ASN A 305 77.38 -39.79 -18.78
CA ASN A 305 76.61 -40.82 -19.48
C ASN A 305 75.49 -41.40 -18.61
N ILE A 306 75.75 -41.71 -17.33
CA ILE A 306 74.71 -42.16 -16.38
C ILE A 306 73.62 -41.10 -16.23
N SER A 307 74.00 -39.83 -16.12
CA SER A 307 73.07 -38.69 -16.04
C SER A 307 72.19 -38.60 -17.31
N THR A 308 72.77 -38.74 -18.51
CA THR A 308 71.98 -38.72 -19.76
C THR A 308 71.02 -39.90 -19.90
N LEU A 309 71.44 -41.11 -19.51
CA LEU A 309 70.58 -42.31 -19.52
C LEU A 309 69.44 -42.17 -18.51
N GLN A 310 69.68 -41.56 -17.35
CA GLN A 310 68.64 -41.25 -16.39
C GLN A 310 67.65 -40.21 -16.93
N GLN A 311 68.10 -39.14 -17.59
CA GLN A 311 67.21 -38.19 -18.26
C GLN A 311 66.30 -38.89 -19.28
N GLN A 312 66.81 -39.90 -19.99
CA GLN A 312 66.02 -40.71 -20.90
C GLN A 312 64.98 -41.56 -20.16
N ILE A 313 65.36 -42.24 -19.07
CA ILE A 313 64.44 -43.00 -18.21
C ILE A 313 63.31 -42.11 -17.70
N VAL A 314 63.65 -40.93 -17.17
CA VAL A 314 62.70 -39.94 -16.65
C VAL A 314 61.73 -39.49 -17.73
N SER A 315 62.21 -39.14 -18.92
CA SER A 315 61.35 -38.74 -20.04
C SER A 315 60.37 -39.85 -20.46
N ARG A 316 60.79 -41.11 -20.35
CA ARG A 316 59.99 -42.29 -20.69
C ARG A 316 58.98 -42.60 -19.59
N ASN A 317 59.32 -42.45 -18.31
CA ASN A 317 58.39 -42.59 -17.19
C ASN A 317 57.30 -41.50 -17.19
N LEU A 318 57.65 -40.26 -17.52
CA LEU A 318 56.67 -39.20 -17.76
C LEU A 318 55.68 -39.57 -18.87
N LYS A 319 56.19 -40.15 -19.97
CA LYS A 319 55.36 -40.64 -21.07
C LYS A 319 54.44 -41.78 -20.62
N ILE A 320 54.91 -42.71 -19.79
CA ILE A 320 54.07 -43.78 -19.20
C ILE A 320 52.93 -43.17 -18.37
N GLN A 321 53.22 -42.21 -17.49
CA GLN A 321 52.20 -41.56 -16.67
C GLN A 321 51.14 -40.86 -17.52
N GLY A 322 51.55 -40.10 -18.54
CA GLY A 322 50.64 -39.46 -19.49
C GLY A 322 49.76 -40.46 -20.26
N LEU A 323 50.33 -41.59 -20.69
CA LEU A 323 49.59 -42.63 -21.41
C LEU A 323 48.69 -43.48 -20.48
N SER A 324 49.02 -43.61 -19.20
CA SER A 324 48.23 -44.38 -18.23
C SER A 324 46.87 -43.74 -17.87
N VAL A 325 46.71 -42.45 -18.13
CA VAL A 325 45.43 -41.72 -17.98
C VAL A 325 44.46 -42.03 -19.13
N LEU A 326 44.98 -42.52 -20.26
CA LEU A 326 44.21 -42.90 -21.44
C LEU A 326 44.10 -44.44 -21.48
N ASN A 327 42.97 -44.98 -21.00
CA ASN A 327 42.69 -46.40 -20.69
C ASN A 327 42.87 -47.47 -21.82
N ASN A 328 43.61 -47.23 -22.91
CA ASN A 328 43.68 -48.12 -24.09
C ASN A 328 45.08 -48.34 -24.70
N GLN A 329 46.19 -48.03 -24.01
CA GLN A 329 47.55 -48.17 -24.58
C GLN A 329 48.50 -49.09 -23.80
N THR A 330 48.00 -50.23 -23.32
CA THR A 330 48.75 -51.20 -22.50
C THR A 330 50.03 -51.70 -23.19
N THR A 331 49.99 -51.99 -24.50
CA THR A 331 51.14 -52.48 -25.28
C THR A 331 52.24 -51.43 -25.46
N GLN A 332 51.89 -50.15 -25.56
CA GLN A 332 52.88 -49.06 -25.67
C GLN A 332 53.54 -48.79 -24.32
N ILE A 333 52.77 -48.86 -23.23
CA ILE A 333 53.31 -48.76 -21.87
C ILE A 333 54.29 -49.92 -21.60
N GLU A 334 53.96 -51.15 -21.98
CA GLU A 334 54.84 -52.31 -21.80
C GLU A 334 56.15 -52.19 -22.59
N ASN A 335 56.11 -51.68 -23.82
CA ASN A 335 57.31 -51.47 -24.62
C ASN A 335 58.21 -50.38 -24.01
N ILE A 336 57.63 -49.27 -23.56
CA ILE A 336 58.39 -48.22 -22.88
C ILE A 336 58.96 -48.73 -21.55
N LYS A 337 58.25 -49.58 -20.81
CA LYS A 337 58.80 -50.24 -19.61
C LYS A 337 60.01 -51.13 -19.92
N LYS A 338 60.00 -51.84 -21.05
CA LYS A 338 61.16 -52.62 -21.51
C LYS A 338 62.35 -51.72 -21.87
N GLU A 339 62.11 -50.58 -22.52
CA GLU A 339 63.13 -49.57 -22.79
C GLU A 339 63.73 -49.03 -21.48
N VAL A 340 62.89 -48.67 -20.50
CA VAL A 340 63.35 -48.22 -19.17
C VAL A 340 64.20 -49.30 -18.50
N ALA A 341 63.75 -50.56 -18.48
CA ALA A 341 64.52 -51.66 -17.91
C ALA A 341 65.87 -51.89 -18.61
N SER A 342 65.97 -51.64 -19.93
CA SER A 342 67.26 -51.69 -20.64
C SER A 342 68.18 -50.54 -20.27
N LEU A 343 67.67 -49.31 -20.15
CA LEU A 343 68.45 -48.16 -19.71
C LEU A 343 68.93 -48.30 -18.26
N GLU A 344 68.10 -48.87 -17.38
CA GLU A 344 68.48 -49.22 -16.00
C GLU A 344 69.62 -50.25 -15.97
N LYS A 345 69.58 -51.23 -16.88
CA LYS A 345 70.66 -52.21 -17.05
C LYS A 345 71.94 -51.55 -17.57
N ASP A 346 71.85 -50.61 -18.51
CA ASP A 346 73.01 -49.87 -19.02
C ASP A 346 73.65 -49.00 -17.94
N ILE A 347 72.84 -48.34 -17.10
CA ILE A 347 73.32 -47.62 -15.90
C ILE A 347 74.01 -48.56 -14.93
N LYS A 348 73.47 -49.77 -14.72
CA LYS A 348 74.07 -50.80 -13.86
C LYS A 348 75.41 -51.28 -14.42
N GLU A 349 75.53 -51.51 -15.72
CA GLU A 349 76.80 -51.90 -16.35
C GLU A 349 77.85 -50.78 -16.33
N LEU A 350 77.43 -49.52 -16.52
CA LEU A 350 78.30 -48.36 -16.38
C LEU A 350 78.75 -48.16 -14.93
N SER A 351 77.85 -48.38 -13.96
CA SER A 351 78.17 -48.41 -12.54
C SER A 351 79.16 -49.53 -12.21
N ASP A 352 78.94 -50.76 -12.69
CA ASP A 352 79.84 -51.89 -12.48
C ASP A 352 81.24 -51.66 -13.08
N LYS A 353 81.32 -50.97 -14.22
CA LYS A 353 82.61 -50.52 -14.81
C LYS A 353 83.29 -49.44 -13.96
N LEU A 354 82.50 -48.55 -13.35
CA LEU A 354 82.99 -47.56 -12.39
C LEU A 354 83.59 -48.22 -11.13
N PHE A 355 82.96 -49.31 -10.65
CA PHE A 355 83.35 -50.08 -9.47
C PHE A 355 84.55 -51.03 -9.69
N LYS A 356 84.79 -51.55 -10.89
CA LYS A 356 85.90 -52.53 -11.13
C LYS A 356 87.33 -51.95 -11.09
N ASN A 357 87.49 -50.63 -11.11
CA ASN A 357 88.80 -49.95 -11.11
C ASN A 357 89.24 -49.38 -9.74
N SER A 358 88.62 -49.79 -8.62
CA SER A 358 88.82 -49.21 -7.26
C SER A 358 89.64 -50.06 -6.27
N ASN A 359 90.55 -50.94 -6.73
CA ASN A 359 91.32 -51.86 -5.87
C ASN A 359 92.36 -51.17 -4.95
N SER A 360 91.92 -50.47 -3.89
CA SER A 360 92.72 -50.12 -2.72
C SER A 360 91.86 -50.19 -1.44
N ILE A 361 92.48 -50.20 -0.26
CA ILE A 361 91.81 -50.24 1.05
C ILE A 361 90.86 -49.03 1.29
N GLN A 362 90.95 -47.97 0.46
CA GLN A 362 89.99 -46.86 0.41
C GLN A 362 88.78 -47.11 -0.53
N GLY A 363 88.68 -48.27 -1.19
CA GLY A 363 87.63 -48.65 -2.13
C GLY A 363 86.25 -48.86 -1.51
N VAL A 364 86.18 -49.51 -0.34
CA VAL A 364 84.90 -49.82 0.35
C VAL A 364 84.14 -48.55 0.78
N GLN A 365 84.85 -47.49 1.21
CA GLN A 365 84.24 -46.19 1.49
C GLN A 365 83.79 -45.47 0.20
N ARG A 366 84.50 -45.67 -0.92
CA ARG A 366 84.16 -45.07 -2.22
C ARG A 366 82.93 -45.73 -2.85
N GLU A 367 82.79 -47.04 -2.72
CA GLU A 367 81.61 -47.77 -3.19
C GLU A 367 80.34 -47.29 -2.47
N THR A 368 80.43 -47.12 -1.15
CA THR A 368 79.33 -46.62 -0.31
C THR A 368 78.93 -45.18 -0.67
N ILE A 369 79.90 -44.29 -0.93
CA ILE A 369 79.63 -42.88 -1.31
C ILE A 369 78.99 -42.81 -2.72
N LEU A 370 79.41 -43.67 -3.65
CA LEU A 370 78.82 -43.76 -5.00
C LEU A 370 77.38 -44.29 -4.97
N GLU A 371 77.09 -45.28 -4.14
CA GLU A 371 75.73 -45.80 -3.93
C GLU A 371 74.80 -44.72 -3.32
N GLN A 372 75.32 -43.96 -2.34
CA GLN A 372 74.61 -42.83 -1.73
C GLN A 372 74.36 -41.70 -2.73
N TRP A 373 75.36 -41.36 -3.56
CA TRP A 373 75.20 -40.39 -4.65
C TRP A 373 74.10 -40.81 -5.61
N LEU A 374 74.12 -42.06 -6.08
CA LEU A 374 73.13 -42.58 -7.03
C LEU A 374 71.72 -42.49 -6.42
N THR A 375 71.57 -42.87 -5.15
CA THR A 375 70.29 -42.80 -4.43
C THR A 375 69.79 -41.36 -4.29
N LEU A 376 70.66 -40.42 -3.93
CA LEU A 376 70.33 -39.00 -3.81
C LEU A 376 70.01 -38.36 -5.17
N LYS A 377 70.73 -38.74 -6.23
CA LYS A 377 70.51 -38.25 -7.60
C LYS A 377 69.16 -38.71 -8.15
N ILE A 378 68.80 -39.98 -7.94
CA ILE A 378 67.47 -40.51 -8.29
C ILE A 378 66.38 -39.74 -7.52
N SER A 379 66.55 -39.61 -6.20
CA SER A 379 65.60 -38.87 -5.35
C SER A 379 65.44 -37.41 -5.79
N TYR A 380 66.53 -36.77 -6.20
CA TYR A 380 66.53 -35.39 -6.70
C TYR A 380 65.71 -35.25 -7.99
N GLU A 381 65.95 -36.12 -8.98
CA GLU A 381 65.21 -36.06 -10.26
C GLU A 381 63.72 -36.39 -10.06
N ASP A 382 63.39 -37.37 -9.19
CA ASP A 382 62.00 -37.72 -8.84
C ASP A 382 61.27 -36.53 -8.16
N GLN A 383 61.90 -35.91 -7.17
CA GLN A 383 61.34 -34.76 -6.45
C GLN A 383 61.18 -33.54 -7.37
N LYS A 384 62.14 -33.31 -8.26
CA LYS A 384 62.09 -32.24 -9.26
C LYS A 384 60.92 -32.43 -10.23
N GLN A 385 60.69 -33.66 -10.69
CA GLN A 385 59.56 -34.00 -11.54
C GLN A 385 58.22 -33.85 -10.80
N ALA A 386 58.13 -34.31 -9.56
CA ALA A 386 56.94 -34.14 -8.74
C ALA A 386 56.59 -32.65 -8.58
N LEU A 387 57.59 -31.79 -8.38
CA LEU A 387 57.41 -30.35 -8.29
C LEU A 387 56.93 -29.72 -9.61
N ASP A 388 57.32 -30.25 -10.76
CA ASP A 388 56.85 -29.78 -12.07
C ASP A 388 55.37 -30.12 -12.33
N VAL A 389 54.95 -31.33 -11.92
CA VAL A 389 53.53 -31.73 -11.93
C VAL A 389 52.71 -30.81 -11.01
N MET A 390 53.23 -30.49 -9.83
CA MET A 390 52.59 -29.55 -8.90
C MET A 390 52.45 -28.14 -9.52
N LYS A 391 53.47 -27.63 -10.22
CA LYS A 391 53.34 -26.34 -10.93
C LYS A 391 52.23 -26.36 -11.98
N THR A 392 52.12 -27.45 -12.73
CA THR A 392 51.05 -27.63 -13.73
C THR A 392 49.68 -27.66 -13.06
N ARG A 393 49.55 -28.38 -11.94
CA ARG A 393 48.30 -28.43 -11.17
C ARG A 393 47.93 -27.08 -10.56
N LYS A 394 48.91 -26.31 -10.10
CA LYS A 394 48.73 -24.94 -9.59
C LYS A 394 48.18 -24.00 -10.66
N ALA A 395 48.75 -24.05 -11.88
CA ALA A 395 48.25 -23.27 -13.01
C ALA A 395 46.78 -23.59 -13.31
N TYR A 396 46.42 -24.87 -13.34
CA TYR A 396 45.03 -25.30 -13.52
C TYR A 396 44.09 -24.81 -12.41
N LEU A 397 44.52 -24.84 -11.14
CA LEU A 397 43.72 -24.34 -10.02
C LEU A 397 43.51 -22.83 -10.10
N LEU A 398 44.56 -22.07 -10.45
CA LEU A 398 44.46 -20.62 -10.62
C LEU A 398 43.52 -20.24 -11.75
N GLU A 399 43.61 -20.90 -12.91
CA GLU A 399 42.68 -20.69 -14.02
C GLU A 399 41.22 -20.90 -13.59
N LYS A 400 40.95 -21.98 -12.83
CA LYS A 400 39.61 -22.23 -12.31
C LYS A 400 39.14 -21.19 -11.30
N ILE A 401 40.04 -20.65 -10.47
CA ILE A 401 39.72 -19.55 -9.55
C ILE A 401 39.38 -18.29 -10.32
N ASP A 402 40.17 -17.95 -11.35
CA ASP A 402 39.97 -16.76 -12.17
C ASP A 402 38.66 -16.82 -12.97
N GLU A 403 38.27 -18.00 -13.45
CA GLU A 403 36.94 -18.25 -14.04
C GLU A 403 35.81 -18.07 -13.01
N PHE A 404 36.00 -18.54 -11.78
CA PHE A 404 34.94 -18.60 -10.77
C PHE A 404 34.73 -17.28 -10.02
N ALA A 405 35.80 -16.53 -9.76
CA ALA A 405 35.80 -15.30 -8.98
C ALA A 405 34.78 -14.22 -9.44
N PRO A 406 34.61 -13.91 -10.74
CA PRO A 406 33.65 -12.89 -11.17
C PRO A 406 32.18 -13.33 -11.02
N LEU A 407 31.91 -14.64 -10.96
CA LEU A 407 30.55 -15.18 -10.95
C LEU A 407 29.81 -14.87 -9.64
N GLY A 408 30.52 -14.72 -8.52
CA GLY A 408 29.90 -14.45 -7.22
C GLY A 408 29.22 -13.08 -7.12
N ALA A 409 29.79 -12.06 -7.75
CA ALA A 409 29.20 -10.73 -7.78
C ALA A 409 27.90 -10.72 -8.60
N GLU A 410 27.91 -11.37 -9.76
CA GLU A 410 26.73 -11.47 -10.62
C GLU A 410 25.65 -12.36 -10.00
N LEU A 411 26.04 -13.51 -9.41
CA LEU A 411 25.11 -14.38 -8.69
C LEU A 411 24.38 -13.62 -7.58
N LYS A 412 25.13 -12.90 -6.73
CA LYS A 412 24.55 -12.15 -5.61
C LYS A 412 23.63 -11.02 -6.07
N LYS A 413 23.92 -10.41 -7.23
CA LYS A 413 23.07 -9.40 -7.85
C LYS A 413 21.75 -10.03 -8.33
N LEU A 414 21.80 -11.18 -9.02
CA LEU A 414 20.62 -11.92 -9.47
C LEU A 414 19.78 -12.45 -8.29
N GLU A 415 20.41 -13.02 -7.26
CA GLU A 415 19.74 -13.44 -6.02
C GLU A 415 18.99 -12.27 -5.39
N ARG A 416 19.62 -11.10 -5.27
CA ARG A 416 18.97 -9.90 -4.73
C ARG A 416 17.80 -9.44 -5.60
N GLU A 417 17.92 -9.51 -6.92
CA GLU A 417 16.85 -9.14 -7.83
C GLU A 417 15.64 -10.07 -7.66
N VAL A 418 15.85 -11.38 -7.50
CA VAL A 418 14.78 -12.33 -7.16
C VAL A 418 14.15 -11.96 -5.82
N THR A 419 14.94 -11.73 -4.76
CA THR A 419 14.42 -11.37 -3.44
C THR A 419 13.57 -10.09 -3.48
N VAL A 420 14.03 -9.04 -4.17
CA VAL A 420 13.27 -7.77 -4.30
C VAL A 420 11.94 -7.99 -5.02
N ASN A 421 11.93 -8.78 -6.09
CA ASN A 421 10.70 -9.10 -6.81
C ASN A 421 9.75 -9.99 -5.99
N GLU A 422 10.29 -10.91 -5.18
CA GLU A 422 9.52 -11.76 -4.26
C GLU A 422 8.85 -10.92 -3.16
N GLU A 423 9.61 -10.04 -2.50
CA GLU A 423 9.08 -9.11 -1.51
C GLU A 423 7.99 -8.20 -2.10
N GLN A 424 8.19 -7.71 -3.32
CA GLN A 424 7.19 -6.91 -4.04
C GLN A 424 5.92 -7.73 -4.32
N TYR A 425 6.05 -8.97 -4.80
CA TYR A 425 4.92 -9.87 -5.05
C TYR A 425 4.13 -10.14 -3.76
N LEU A 426 4.82 -10.47 -2.65
CA LEU A 426 4.18 -10.73 -1.35
C LEU A 426 3.50 -9.50 -0.77
N SER A 427 4.10 -8.31 -0.92
CA SER A 427 3.49 -7.04 -0.51
C SER A 427 2.20 -6.75 -1.26
N ILE A 428 2.19 -6.94 -2.59
CA ILE A 428 0.99 -6.77 -3.43
C ILE A 428 -0.08 -7.80 -3.07
N LEU A 429 0.31 -9.06 -2.85
CA LEU A 429 -0.60 -10.13 -2.43
C LEU A 429 -1.24 -9.82 -1.07
N HIS A 430 -0.46 -9.30 -0.12
CA HIS A 430 -0.98 -8.83 1.16
C HIS A 430 -1.98 -7.70 0.97
N GLY A 431 -1.65 -6.68 0.17
CA GLY A 431 -2.57 -5.58 -0.18
C GLY A 431 -3.88 -6.07 -0.82
N LEU A 432 -3.80 -7.04 -1.73
CA LEU A 432 -4.98 -7.67 -2.34
C LEU A 432 -5.85 -8.37 -1.28
N ASN A 433 -5.25 -9.14 -0.37
CA ASN A 433 -5.98 -9.80 0.71
C ASN A 433 -6.69 -8.80 1.63
N MET A 434 -6.04 -7.67 1.94
CA MET A 434 -6.64 -6.60 2.73
C MET A 434 -7.83 -5.96 2.00
N ALA A 435 -7.74 -5.72 0.68
CA ALA A 435 -8.85 -5.20 -0.11
C ALA A 435 -10.05 -6.17 -0.11
N TYR A 436 -9.81 -7.49 -0.18
CA TYR A 436 -10.86 -8.49 -0.02
C TYR A 436 -11.50 -8.48 1.38
N LEU A 437 -10.71 -8.37 2.45
CA LEU A 437 -11.25 -8.25 3.80
C LEU A 437 -12.15 -7.03 3.94
N GLN A 438 -11.71 -5.87 3.42
CA GLN A 438 -12.54 -4.67 3.40
C GLN A 438 -13.82 -4.86 2.60
N LYS A 439 -13.78 -5.65 1.51
CA LYS A 439 -14.99 -5.99 0.75
C LYS A 439 -15.97 -6.80 1.59
N TYR A 440 -15.50 -7.85 2.26
CA TYR A 440 -16.35 -8.65 3.11
C TYR A 440 -16.89 -7.85 4.30
N ASP A 441 -16.07 -7.00 4.91
CA ASP A 441 -16.50 -6.10 5.99
C ASP A 441 -17.58 -5.14 5.50
N LEU A 442 -17.46 -4.59 4.28
CA LEU A 442 -18.49 -3.74 3.67
C LEU A 442 -19.74 -4.51 3.27
N GLU A 443 -19.66 -5.73 2.74
CA GLU A 443 -20.83 -6.55 2.44
C GLU A 443 -21.57 -6.95 3.73
N MET A 444 -20.82 -7.26 4.79
CA MET A 444 -21.37 -7.50 6.12
C MET A 444 -21.93 -6.23 6.75
N ALA A 445 -21.27 -5.08 6.57
CA ALA A 445 -21.69 -3.78 7.07
C ALA A 445 -22.70 -3.05 6.18
N ALA A 446 -22.97 -3.50 4.95
CA ALA A 446 -24.09 -3.05 4.12
C ALA A 446 -25.45 -3.44 4.76
N SER A 447 -25.40 -4.28 5.80
CA SER A 447 -26.45 -4.39 6.81
C SER A 447 -26.50 -3.21 7.80
N GLN A 448 -25.88 -2.06 7.49
CA GLN A 448 -25.91 -0.80 8.24
C GLN A 448 -27.37 -0.40 8.44
N LYS A 449 -27.91 -0.84 9.57
CA LYS A 449 -29.25 -0.49 10.01
C LYS A 449 -29.25 1.00 10.26
N LEU A 450 -30.18 1.68 9.59
CA LEU A 450 -30.78 2.90 10.12
C LEU A 450 -31.02 2.64 11.63
N ILE A 451 -30.32 3.36 12.53
CA ILE A 451 -30.44 3.10 13.97
C ILE A 451 -31.90 3.32 14.37
N ASP A 452 -32.52 4.37 13.82
CA ASP A 452 -33.93 4.63 14.01
C ASP A 452 -34.58 5.20 12.75
N LYS A 453 -35.82 4.79 12.48
CA LYS A 453 -36.63 5.36 11.38
C LYS A 453 -36.98 6.81 11.71
N PRO A 454 -37.19 7.68 10.71
CA PRO A 454 -37.80 8.98 10.96
C PRO A 454 -39.06 8.80 11.81
N PHE A 455 -39.33 9.71 12.74
CA PHE A 455 -40.57 9.65 13.52
C PHE A 455 -41.65 10.51 12.85
N TYR A 456 -42.91 10.09 12.94
CA TYR A 456 -44.03 10.90 12.46
C TYR A 456 -44.37 12.01 13.47
N PRO A 457 -44.28 13.31 13.11
CA PRO A 457 -44.47 14.39 14.06
C PRO A 457 -45.96 14.58 14.38
N LYS A 458 -46.37 14.14 15.58
CA LYS A 458 -47.78 14.24 16.03
C LYS A 458 -48.18 15.64 16.51
N THR A 459 -47.21 16.48 16.86
CA THR A 459 -47.44 17.83 17.36
C THR A 459 -46.58 18.83 16.59
N PRO A 460 -47.13 20.00 16.26
CA PRO A 460 -46.33 21.06 15.64
C PRO A 460 -45.31 21.62 16.63
N MET A 461 -44.23 22.18 16.10
CA MET A 461 -43.22 22.91 16.85
C MET A 461 -43.85 24.08 17.60
N ALA A 462 -43.22 24.46 18.72
CA ALA A 462 -43.65 25.61 19.51
C ALA A 462 -43.69 26.87 18.63
N SER A 463 -44.86 27.50 18.56
CA SER A 463 -45.04 28.69 17.73
C SER A 463 -44.19 29.86 18.25
N LYS A 464 -43.40 30.48 17.37
CA LYS A 464 -42.65 31.71 17.67
C LYS A 464 -43.56 32.95 17.82
N ARG A 465 -44.87 32.78 17.65
CA ARG A 465 -45.88 33.83 17.76
C ARG A 465 -45.79 34.63 19.06
N MET A 466 -45.66 33.96 20.21
CA MET A 466 -45.56 34.67 21.49
C MET A 466 -44.30 35.53 21.56
N MET A 467 -43.19 35.06 21.00
CA MET A 467 -41.95 35.84 20.91
C MET A 467 -42.10 37.06 20.01
N LEU A 468 -42.80 36.94 18.87
CA LEU A 468 -43.10 38.06 17.98
C LEU A 468 -44.04 39.09 18.63
N VAL A 469 -45.06 38.64 19.37
CA VAL A 469 -45.99 39.52 20.09
C VAL A 469 -45.25 40.31 21.18
N ILE A 470 -44.43 39.62 21.99
CA ILE A 470 -43.61 40.27 23.04
C ILE A 470 -42.58 41.21 22.40
N GLY A 471 -41.89 40.77 21.35
CA GLY A 471 -40.89 41.58 20.64
C GLY A 471 -41.51 42.84 20.01
N GLY A 472 -42.65 42.72 19.35
CA GLY A 472 -43.40 43.84 18.78
C GLY A 472 -43.89 44.81 19.86
N MET A 473 -44.38 44.29 20.99
CA MET A 473 -44.79 45.11 22.13
C MET A 473 -43.61 45.87 22.75
N LEU A 474 -42.50 45.19 23.04
CA LEU A 474 -41.32 45.82 23.63
C LEU A 474 -40.65 46.82 22.68
N GLY A 475 -40.54 46.48 21.39
CA GLY A 475 -39.95 47.34 20.38
C GLY A 475 -40.76 48.63 20.20
N THR A 476 -42.08 48.52 20.04
CA THR A 476 -42.94 49.71 19.90
C THR A 476 -43.06 50.51 21.20
N GLY A 477 -43.10 49.84 22.36
CA GLY A 477 -43.03 50.49 23.66
C GLY A 477 -41.75 51.31 23.85
N GLY A 478 -40.60 50.75 23.48
CA GLY A 478 -39.31 51.45 23.50
C GLY A 478 -39.29 52.66 22.56
N LEU A 479 -39.80 52.53 21.34
CA LEU A 479 -39.88 53.64 20.38
C LEU A 479 -40.80 54.76 20.85
N VAL A 480 -41.96 54.45 21.43
CA VAL A 480 -42.88 55.46 21.96
C VAL A 480 -42.28 56.14 23.20
N LEU A 481 -41.64 55.39 24.10
CA LEU A 481 -40.97 55.95 25.28
C LEU A 481 -39.83 56.89 24.88
N THR A 482 -38.98 56.48 23.94
CA THR A 482 -37.88 57.31 23.44
C THR A 482 -38.40 58.55 22.71
N GLY A 483 -39.44 58.41 21.88
CA GLY A 483 -40.11 59.54 21.22
C GLY A 483 -40.70 60.55 22.21
N VAL A 484 -41.35 60.08 23.28
CA VAL A 484 -41.87 60.95 24.35
C VAL A 484 -40.74 61.69 25.07
N LEU A 485 -39.64 61.01 25.40
CA LEU A 485 -38.48 61.63 26.02
C LEU A 485 -37.84 62.67 25.11
N LEU A 486 -37.64 62.35 23.83
CA LEU A 486 -37.09 63.27 22.82
C LEU A 486 -37.99 64.50 22.62
N SER A 487 -39.31 64.31 22.55
CA SER A 487 -40.26 65.42 22.43
C SER A 487 -40.16 66.39 23.59
N PHE A 488 -39.96 65.90 24.81
CA PHE A 488 -39.74 66.74 25.98
C PHE A 488 -38.42 67.50 25.90
N PHE A 489 -37.33 66.85 25.48
CA PHE A 489 -36.04 67.52 25.29
C PHE A 489 -36.12 68.65 24.26
N LEU A 490 -36.80 68.41 23.12
CA LEU A 490 -36.99 69.43 22.08
C LEU A 490 -37.88 70.58 22.57
N ILE A 491 -38.96 70.30 23.30
CA ILE A 491 -39.84 71.33 23.89
C ILE A 491 -39.09 72.17 24.95
N GLN A 492 -38.20 71.55 25.73
CA GLN A 492 -37.37 72.24 26.70
C GLN A 492 -36.31 73.13 26.02
N GLN A 493 -35.80 72.73 24.86
CA GLN A 493 -34.86 73.54 24.08
C GLN A 493 -35.55 74.71 23.35
N SER A 494 -36.83 74.56 22.97
CA SER A 494 -37.62 75.61 22.32
C SER A 494 -38.23 76.64 23.28
N ASN A 495 -38.27 76.38 24.59
CA ASN A 495 -38.89 77.26 25.58
C ASN A 495 -37.95 77.50 26.79
N PRO A 496 -37.00 78.45 26.71
CA PRO A 496 -35.98 78.66 27.75
C PRO A 496 -36.48 79.42 29.00
N ALA A 497 -37.74 79.86 29.04
CA ALA A 497 -38.26 80.73 30.10
C ALA A 497 -39.14 79.99 31.13
N SER A 498 -38.56 79.06 31.88
CA SER A 498 -39.02 78.73 33.24
C SER A 498 -37.95 77.90 33.97
N VAL A 499 -36.84 78.55 34.33
CA VAL A 499 -35.94 78.07 35.38
C VAL A 499 -36.32 78.84 36.65
N PRO A 500 -36.84 78.22 37.72
CA PRO A 500 -36.72 78.82 39.04
C PRO A 500 -35.31 78.51 39.60
N PRO A 501 -34.70 79.44 40.35
CA PRO A 501 -33.41 79.20 40.97
C PRO A 501 -33.56 78.25 42.17
N ASN A 502 -32.63 77.30 42.26
CA ASN A 502 -32.35 76.36 43.36
C ASN A 502 -33.49 75.47 43.87
#